data_AF-A0A7V4A7P4-F1
#
_entry.id   AF-A0A7V4A7P4-F1
#
_cell.length_a   1.000
_cell.length_b   1.000
_cell.length_c   1.000
_cell.angle_alpha   90.00
_cell.angle_beta   90.00
_cell.angle_gamma   90.00
#
_symmetry.space_group_name_H-M   'P 1'
#
loop_
_entity.id
_entity.type
_entity.pdbx_description
1 polymer ?
#
loop_
_entity_poly.entity_id
_entity_poly.type
_entity_poly.pdbx_seq_one_letter_code
_entity_poly.pdbx_strand_id
1 'polypeptide(L)'
;MKKIPLKNILRYAINYCGNDERKLKLIINFIENLIERKIESTYIDQEDELYFGEQKKIELKVDEDVIRFARLAEEKGKSASGLLCELICEKFGINAKISTRKPKEKKLNGTISLKIPMHICRKIEKIARGMKISEIAREIIKEANEEIGKTNRNEKIRSSAFKNSAIN
;
A
#
# COMPACT_ATOMS: atom_id res chain seq x y z
N MET A 1 -34.57 -0.18 3.78
CA MET A 1 -34.78 0.99 4.67
C MET A 1 -34.01 2.19 4.14
N LYS A 2 -34.61 3.39 4.09
CA LYS A 2 -33.89 4.61 3.67
C LYS A 2 -32.90 5.02 4.76
N LYS A 3 -31.65 5.31 4.39
CA LYS A 3 -30.63 5.80 5.34
C LYS A 3 -31.00 7.21 5.80
N ILE A 4 -31.11 7.43 7.11
CA ILE A 4 -31.38 8.75 7.69
C ILE A 4 -30.04 9.45 7.92
N PRO A 5 -29.82 10.67 7.39
CA PRO A 5 -28.58 11.41 7.61
C PRO A 5 -28.39 11.75 9.09
N LEU A 6 -27.18 11.52 9.62
CA LEU A 6 -26.83 11.81 11.02
C LEU A 6 -27.10 13.28 11.39
N LYS A 7 -26.84 14.22 10.46
CA LYS A 7 -27.15 15.65 10.67
C LYS A 7 -28.61 15.92 11.03
N ASN A 8 -29.55 15.13 10.50
CA ASN A 8 -30.97 15.29 10.77
C ASN A 8 -31.34 14.72 12.14
N ILE A 9 -30.73 13.60 12.53
CA ILE A 9 -30.89 12.98 13.85
C ILE A 9 -30.37 13.94 14.92
N LEU A 10 -29.16 14.48 14.74
CA LEU A 10 -28.55 15.43 15.67
C LEU A 10 -29.36 16.72 15.78
N ARG A 11 -29.82 17.29 14.66
CA ARG A 11 -30.67 18.49 14.67
C ARG A 11 -31.98 18.26 15.45
N TYR A 12 -32.61 17.10 15.27
CA TYR A 12 -33.84 16.79 15.99
C TYR A 12 -33.59 16.58 17.48
N ALA A 13 -32.50 15.88 17.82
CA ALA A 13 -32.11 15.63 19.20
C ALA A 13 -31.79 16.94 19.95
N ILE A 14 -31.03 17.85 19.34
CA ILE A 14 -30.70 19.17 19.94
C ILE A 14 -31.97 19.99 20.14
N ASN A 15 -32.84 20.07 19.14
CA ASN A 15 -34.11 20.80 19.25
C ASN A 15 -35.03 20.23 20.34
N TYR A 16 -35.06 18.91 20.50
CA TYR A 16 -35.83 18.24 21.56
C TYR A 16 -35.24 18.48 22.96
N CYS A 17 -33.92 18.60 23.07
CA CYS A 17 -33.24 18.79 24.35
C CYS A 17 -33.31 20.25 24.84
N GLY A 18 -33.41 21.22 23.93
CA GLY A 18 -33.40 22.64 24.29
C GLY A 18 -32.15 23.00 25.11
N ASN A 19 -32.35 23.65 26.26
CA ASN A 19 -31.28 24.03 27.19
C ASN A 19 -31.16 23.07 28.40
N ASP A 20 -31.75 21.87 28.35
CA ASP A 20 -31.63 20.88 29.42
C ASP A 20 -30.23 20.25 29.41
N GLU A 21 -29.40 20.68 30.36
CA GLU A 21 -27.99 20.28 30.46
C GLU A 21 -27.82 18.76 30.59
N ARG A 22 -28.74 18.05 31.26
CA ARG A 22 -28.66 16.58 31.41
C ARG A 22 -28.86 15.89 30.07
N LYS A 23 -29.83 16.33 29.28
CA LYS A 23 -30.12 15.75 27.97
C LYS A 23 -29.03 16.07 26.94
N LEU A 24 -28.48 17.28 27.00
CA LEU A 24 -27.34 17.67 26.16
C LEU A 24 -26.09 16.81 26.45
N LYS A 25 -25.80 16.52 27.72
CA LYS A 25 -24.72 15.58 28.10
C LYS A 25 -24.92 14.18 27.51
N LEU A 26 -26.15 13.67 27.49
CA LEU A 26 -26.45 12.37 26.88
C LEU A 26 -26.23 12.37 25.36
N ILE A 27 -26.56 13.46 24.67
CA ILE A 27 -26.28 13.61 23.24
C ILE A 27 -24.77 13.65 22.99
N ILE A 28 -24.02 14.39 23.80
CA ILE A 28 -22.56 14.46 23.68
C ILE A 28 -21.95 13.07 23.87
N ASN A 29 -22.32 12.35 24.93
CA ASN A 29 -21.85 10.98 25.16
C ASN A 29 -22.23 10.04 24.00
N PHE A 30 -23.41 10.21 23.41
CA PHE A 30 -23.82 9.42 22.25
C PHE A 30 -22.97 9.72 21.00
N ILE A 31 -22.64 10.98 20.76
CA ILE A 31 -21.74 11.39 19.67
C ILE A 31 -20.33 10.84 19.91
N GLU A 32 -19.81 10.96 21.13
CA GLU A 32 -18.50 10.44 21.52
C GLU A 32 -18.44 8.92 21.29
N ASN A 33 -19.43 8.17 21.77
CA ASN A 33 -19.53 6.73 21.53
C ASN A 33 -19.64 6.38 20.03
N LEU A 34 -20.34 7.17 19.22
CA LEU A 34 -20.42 6.97 17.78
C LEU A 34 -19.07 7.23 17.09
N ILE A 35 -18.34 8.24 17.55
CA ILE A 35 -17.01 8.57 17.05
C ILE A 35 -16.03 7.47 17.47
N GLU A 36 -16.01 7.05 18.73
CA GLU A 36 -15.18 5.96 19.22
C GLU A 36 -15.45 4.67 18.48
N ARG A 37 -16.71 4.24 18.33
CA ARG A 37 -17.05 3.05 17.54
C ARG A 37 -16.65 3.15 16.08
N LYS A 38 -16.72 4.34 15.49
CA LYS A 38 -16.28 4.57 14.10
C LYS A 38 -14.76 4.56 13.99
N ILE A 39 -14.05 5.07 15.00
CA ILE A 39 -12.60 4.98 15.11
C ILE A 39 -12.23 3.50 15.27
N GLU A 40 -12.82 2.79 16.23
CA GLU A 40 -12.65 1.36 16.47
C GLU A 40 -12.97 0.51 15.25
N SER A 41 -14.06 0.74 14.52
CA SER A 41 -14.33 0.02 13.27
C SER A 41 -13.27 0.31 12.20
N THR A 42 -12.70 1.52 12.18
CA THR A 42 -11.56 1.85 11.30
C THR A 42 -10.28 1.10 11.71
N TYR A 43 -10.16 0.69 12.97
CA TYR A 43 -9.07 -0.12 13.50
C TYR A 43 -9.33 -1.64 13.40
N ILE A 44 -10.59 -2.07 13.51
CA ILE A 44 -11.03 -3.47 13.56
C ILE A 44 -11.31 -4.05 12.17
N ASP A 45 -11.61 -3.24 11.13
CA ASP A 45 -11.74 -3.70 9.73
C ASP A 45 -10.37 -4.04 9.06
N GLN A 46 -9.36 -4.50 9.82
CA GLN A 46 -8.06 -4.94 9.28
C GLN A 46 -7.86 -6.46 9.26
N GLU A 47 -8.87 -7.25 9.61
CA GLU A 47 -8.89 -8.69 9.36
C GLU A 47 -10.16 -9.07 8.60
N ASP A 48 -10.28 -8.66 7.34
CA ASP A 48 -11.28 -9.24 6.45
C ASP A 48 -10.72 -9.43 5.04
N GLU A 49 -11.11 -10.57 4.47
CA GLU A 49 -10.59 -11.24 3.29
C GLU A 49 -10.23 -10.33 2.10
N LEU A 50 -9.03 -10.56 1.56
CA LEU A 50 -8.44 -9.87 0.41
C LEU A 50 -9.27 -10.04 -0.87
N TYR A 51 -10.33 -9.25 -1.02
CA TYR A 51 -11.04 -9.15 -2.29
C TYR A 51 -10.18 -8.43 -3.33
N PHE A 52 -9.82 -9.17 -4.39
CA PHE A 52 -9.20 -8.70 -5.64
C PHE A 52 -10.07 -7.71 -6.46
N GLY A 53 -11.05 -7.04 -5.84
CA GLY A 53 -12.10 -6.31 -6.56
C GLY A 53 -11.62 -5.02 -7.23
N GLU A 54 -10.74 -4.26 -6.59
CA GLU A 54 -10.28 -2.96 -7.09
C GLU A 54 -8.76 -2.83 -7.06
N GLN A 55 -8.18 -2.60 -8.24
CA GLN A 55 -6.76 -2.37 -8.44
C GLN A 55 -6.55 -0.95 -8.97
N LYS A 56 -5.64 -0.19 -8.33
CA LYS A 56 -5.13 1.06 -8.87
C LYS A 56 -4.06 0.73 -9.90
N LYS A 57 -4.20 1.26 -11.12
CA LYS A 57 -3.17 1.20 -12.15
C LYS A 57 -2.20 2.36 -11.95
N ILE A 58 -0.92 2.06 -11.99
CA ILE A 58 0.18 3.02 -11.93
C ILE A 58 0.91 2.91 -13.26
N GLU A 59 0.87 3.98 -14.03
CA GLU A 59 1.54 4.06 -15.32
C GLU A 59 2.92 4.66 -15.12
N LEU A 60 3.95 3.85 -15.35
CA LEU A 60 5.34 4.28 -15.28
C LEU A 60 5.93 4.35 -16.69
N LYS A 61 6.56 5.46 -17.02
CA LYS A 61 7.35 5.60 -18.24
C LYS A 61 8.53 4.62 -18.18
N VAL A 62 8.71 3.84 -19.23
CA VAL A 62 9.79 2.85 -19.34
C VAL A 62 11.11 3.58 -19.44
N ASP A 63 11.94 3.39 -18.43
CA ASP A 63 13.34 3.81 -18.37
C ASP A 63 14.20 2.63 -17.90
N GLU A 64 15.52 2.83 -17.80
CA GLU A 64 16.46 1.77 -17.44
C GLU A 64 16.14 1.14 -16.07
N ASP A 65 15.69 1.95 -15.10
CA ASP A 65 15.36 1.48 -13.75
C ASP A 65 14.11 0.59 -13.77
N VAL A 66 13.08 1.00 -14.50
CA VAL A 66 11.86 0.20 -14.65
C VAL A 66 12.16 -1.12 -15.40
N ILE A 67 13.04 -1.11 -16.41
CA ILE A 67 13.45 -2.33 -17.12
C ILE A 67 14.22 -3.27 -16.20
N ARG A 68 15.19 -2.76 -15.43
CA ARG A 68 15.96 -3.54 -14.46
C ARG A 68 15.05 -4.17 -13.41
N PHE A 69 14.08 -3.41 -12.92
CA PHE A 69 13.12 -3.90 -11.94
C PHE A 69 12.20 -4.99 -12.50
N ALA A 70 11.76 -4.86 -13.75
CA ALA A 70 10.97 -5.92 -14.41
C ALA A 70 11.77 -7.23 -14.50
N ARG A 71 13.06 -7.17 -14.85
CA ARG A 71 13.95 -8.35 -14.85
C ARG A 71 14.12 -8.95 -13.46
N LEU A 72 14.32 -8.11 -12.44
CA LEU A 72 14.39 -8.55 -11.04
C LEU A 72 13.12 -9.31 -10.62
N ALA A 73 11.95 -8.82 -11.04
CA ALA A 73 10.70 -9.50 -10.76
C ALA A 73 10.64 -10.89 -11.42
N GLU A 74 11.07 -11.00 -12.68
CA GLU A 74 11.16 -12.27 -13.41
C GLU A 74 12.14 -13.25 -12.74
N GLU A 75 13.32 -12.79 -12.33
CA GLU A 75 14.33 -13.59 -11.60
C GLU A 75 13.78 -14.12 -10.27
N LYS A 76 12.97 -13.32 -9.57
CA LYS A 76 12.27 -13.74 -8.34
C LYS A 76 11.03 -14.59 -8.60
N GLY A 77 10.70 -14.92 -9.85
CA GLY A 77 9.53 -15.71 -10.23
C GLY A 77 8.19 -14.98 -10.06
N LYS A 78 8.23 -13.65 -9.88
CA LYS A 78 7.08 -12.79 -9.62
C LYS A 78 6.75 -11.94 -10.86
N SER A 79 5.64 -11.23 -10.78
CA SER A 79 5.34 -10.17 -11.74
C SER A 79 5.87 -8.83 -11.23
N ALA A 80 6.16 -7.87 -12.12
CA ALA A 80 6.61 -6.55 -11.67
C ALA A 80 5.58 -5.88 -10.73
N SER A 81 4.28 -6.07 -11.00
CA SER A 81 3.21 -5.60 -10.10
C SER A 81 3.26 -6.28 -8.74
N GLY A 82 3.50 -7.58 -8.71
CA GLY A 82 3.57 -8.36 -7.48
C GLY A 82 4.77 -8.02 -6.63
N LEU A 83 5.96 -7.97 -7.24
CA LEU A 83 7.17 -7.57 -6.54
C LEU A 83 7.05 -6.14 -6.00
N LEU A 84 6.52 -5.20 -6.79
CA LEU A 84 6.32 -3.83 -6.32
C LEU A 84 5.38 -3.78 -5.12
N CYS A 85 4.27 -4.52 -5.18
CA CYS A 85 3.30 -4.56 -4.10
C CYS A 85 3.89 -5.12 -2.80
N GLU A 86 4.73 -6.16 -2.89
CA GLU A 86 5.41 -6.74 -1.73
C GLU A 86 6.39 -5.76 -1.09
N LEU A 87 7.27 -5.14 -1.89
CA LEU A 87 8.24 -4.17 -1.38
C LEU A 87 7.56 -2.95 -0.75
N ILE A 88 6.43 -2.52 -1.33
CA ILE A 88 5.57 -1.50 -0.73
C ILE A 88 5.03 -1.96 0.62
N CYS A 89 4.49 -3.17 0.69
CA CYS A 89 3.98 -3.70 1.95
C CYS A 89 5.08 -3.80 3.01
N GLU A 90 6.26 -4.26 2.65
CA GLU A 90 7.43 -4.33 3.54
C GLU A 90 7.84 -2.94 4.03
N LYS A 91 8.02 -1.97 3.13
CA LYS A 91 8.45 -0.60 3.46
C LYS A 91 7.49 0.11 4.43
N PHE A 92 6.19 -0.17 4.32
CA PHE A 92 5.15 0.46 5.15
C PHE A 92 4.62 -0.43 6.28
N GLY A 93 5.22 -1.61 6.53
CA GLY A 93 4.79 -2.52 7.59
C GLY A 93 3.37 -3.08 7.42
N ILE A 94 2.90 -3.22 6.18
CA ILE A 94 1.56 -3.71 5.86
C ILE A 94 1.60 -5.24 5.73
N ASN A 95 0.99 -5.94 6.68
CA ASN A 95 0.85 -7.39 6.60
C ASN A 95 -0.24 -7.76 5.59
N ALA A 96 0.15 -8.08 4.34
CA ALA A 96 -0.76 -8.50 3.29
C ALA A 96 -0.21 -9.75 2.56
N LYS A 97 -1.02 -10.81 2.48
CA LYS A 97 -0.69 -11.99 1.65
C LYS A 97 -0.96 -11.68 0.18
N ILE A 98 0.08 -11.30 -0.56
CA ILE A 98 -0.05 -10.97 -1.98
C ILE A 98 0.05 -12.25 -2.81
N SER A 99 -1.10 -12.76 -3.27
CA SER A 99 -1.16 -13.83 -4.27
C SER A 99 -1.06 -13.23 -5.67
N THR A 100 0.15 -12.96 -6.17
CA THR A 100 0.28 -12.56 -7.58
C THR A 100 0.46 -13.77 -8.46
N ARG A 101 -0.64 -14.27 -9.03
CA ARG A 101 -0.58 -15.13 -10.22
C ARG A 101 0.07 -14.31 -11.36
N LYS A 102 1.09 -14.86 -12.03
CA LYS A 102 1.78 -14.23 -13.18
C LYS A 102 0.78 -13.57 -14.14
N PRO A 103 0.69 -12.24 -14.24
CA PRO A 103 -0.02 -11.57 -15.31
C PRO A 103 0.84 -11.65 -16.58
N LYS A 104 0.23 -11.93 -17.73
CA LYS A 104 0.86 -11.69 -19.03
C LYS A 104 0.99 -10.18 -19.20
N GLU A 105 2.20 -9.64 -19.11
CA GLU A 105 2.42 -8.20 -19.27
C GLU A 105 2.13 -7.77 -20.71
N LYS A 106 1.15 -6.87 -20.89
CA LYS A 106 0.95 -6.14 -22.14
C LYS A 106 1.87 -4.91 -22.09
N LYS A 107 2.96 -4.94 -22.86
CA LYS A 107 3.78 -3.74 -23.13
C LYS A 107 2.95 -2.80 -24.02
N LEU A 108 2.57 -1.63 -23.52
CA LEU A 108 1.87 -0.60 -24.29
C LEU A 108 2.80 0.62 -24.41
N ASN A 109 3.20 0.93 -25.65
CA ASN A 109 3.77 2.21 -26.09
C ASN A 109 4.69 2.94 -25.07
N GLY A 110 5.79 2.31 -24.64
CA GLY A 110 6.79 2.96 -23.79
C GLY A 110 6.37 3.22 -22.34
N THR A 111 5.26 2.63 -21.88
CA THR A 111 4.83 2.65 -20.48
C THR A 111 4.58 1.23 -19.97
N ILE A 112 4.85 1.00 -18.69
CA ILE A 112 4.48 -0.23 -17.98
C ILE A 112 3.38 0.12 -16.99
N SER A 113 2.29 -0.64 -17.05
CA SER A 113 1.16 -0.50 -16.13
C SER A 113 1.30 -1.51 -15.00
N LEU A 114 1.67 -1.01 -13.82
CA LEU A 114 1.75 -1.80 -12.59
C LEU A 114 0.44 -1.67 -11.82
N LYS A 115 -0.02 -2.78 -11.23
CA LYS A 115 -1.30 -2.82 -10.51
C LYS A 115 -1.09 -3.08 -9.04
N ILE A 116 -1.67 -2.22 -8.21
CA ILE A 116 -1.65 -2.36 -6.74
C ILE A 116 -3.09 -2.43 -6.24
N PRO A 117 -3.41 -3.34 -5.31
CA PRO A 117 -4.72 -3.36 -4.66
C PRO A 117 -5.07 -2.00 -4.02
N MET A 118 -6.30 -1.54 -4.23
CA MET A 118 -6.73 -0.21 -3.79
C MET A 118 -6.64 -0.03 -2.26
N HIS A 119 -6.87 -1.09 -1.49
CA HIS A 119 -6.74 -1.06 -0.03
C HIS A 119 -5.30 -0.79 0.42
N ILE A 120 -4.29 -1.33 -0.28
CA ILE A 120 -2.88 -1.05 -0.04
C ILE A 120 -2.58 0.41 -0.37
N CYS A 121 -3.05 0.90 -1.52
CA CYS A 121 -2.90 2.32 -1.89
C CYS A 121 -3.48 3.26 -0.82
N ARG A 122 -4.69 2.96 -0.31
CA ARG A 122 -5.33 3.76 0.75
C ARG A 122 -4.54 3.73 2.06
N LYS A 123 -3.96 2.59 2.45
CA LYS A 123 -3.10 2.51 3.64
C LYS A 123 -1.85 3.38 3.47
N ILE A 124 -1.19 3.31 2.31
CA ILE A 124 0.01 4.11 2.03
C ILE A 124 -0.30 5.60 1.99
N GLU A 125 -1.38 6.01 1.32
CA GLU A 125 -1.77 7.42 1.23
C GLU A 125 -2.03 8.04 2.62
N LYS A 126 -2.50 7.24 3.59
CA LYS A 126 -2.64 7.68 4.99
C LYS A 126 -1.29 7.84 5.70
N ILE A 127 -0.33 6.96 5.42
CA ILE A 127 0.99 6.95 6.09
C ILE A 127 1.90 8.02 5.48
N ALA A 128 2.03 8.05 4.16
CA ALA A 128 2.96 8.90 3.40
C ALA A 128 2.45 10.33 3.13
N ARG A 129 1.47 10.80 3.93
CA ARG A 129 0.78 12.10 3.88
C ARG A 129 1.29 13.07 2.79
N GLY A 130 0.72 12.98 1.60
CA GLY A 130 0.96 13.93 0.49
C GLY A 130 1.81 13.41 -0.66
N MET A 131 2.44 12.24 -0.55
CA MET A 131 3.17 11.61 -1.66
C MET A 131 2.23 10.84 -2.60
N LYS A 132 2.45 10.97 -3.91
CA LYS A 132 1.69 10.18 -4.89
C LYS A 132 2.21 8.75 -4.93
N ILE A 133 1.31 7.78 -5.07
CA ILE A 133 1.68 6.36 -5.18
C ILE A 133 2.67 6.08 -6.32
N SER A 134 2.64 6.88 -7.39
CA SER A 134 3.59 6.78 -8.51
C SER A 134 5.02 7.19 -8.13
N GLU A 135 5.16 8.16 -7.22
CA GLU A 135 6.46 8.62 -6.71
C GLU A 135 7.03 7.56 -5.77
N ILE A 136 6.20 7.04 -4.86
CA ILE A 136 6.54 5.93 -3.97
C ILE A 136 6.98 4.71 -4.76
N ALA A 137 6.26 4.37 -5.83
CA ALA A 137 6.63 3.26 -6.70
C ALA A 137 8.00 3.46 -7.36
N ARG A 138 8.32 4.68 -7.80
CA ARG A 138 9.63 4.99 -8.39
C ARG A 138 10.76 4.93 -7.38
N GLU A 139 10.54 5.42 -6.17
CA GLU A 139 11.51 5.36 -5.08
C GLU A 139 11.86 3.91 -4.75
N ILE A 140 10.85 3.05 -4.58
CA ILE A 140 11.03 1.62 -4.29
C ILE A 140 11.72 0.89 -5.44
N ILE A 141 11.41 1.22 -6.69
CA ILE A 141 12.09 0.65 -7.86
C ILE A 141 13.59 0.99 -7.83
N LYS A 142 13.94 2.23 -7.49
CA LYS A 142 15.34 2.65 -7.37
C LYS A 142 16.05 1.93 -6.23
N GLU A 143 15.45 1.90 -5.05
CA GLU A 143 15.99 1.20 -3.87
C GLU A 143 16.25 -0.28 -4.18
N ALA A 144 15.28 -0.97 -4.79
CA ALA A 144 15.41 -2.37 -5.17
C ALA A 144 16.57 -2.61 -6.17
N ASN A 145 16.79 -1.69 -7.10
CA ASN A 145 17.91 -1.78 -8.06
C ASN A 145 19.27 -1.48 -7.41
N GLU A 146 19.32 -0.56 -6.43
CA GLU A 146 20.55 -0.23 -5.71
C GLU A 146 21.02 -1.37 -4.79
N GLU A 147 20.09 -2.08 -4.16
CA GLU A 147 20.40 -3.25 -3.34
C GLU A 147 21.08 -4.35 -4.14
N ILE A 148 20.66 -4.60 -5.39
CA ILE A 148 21.33 -5.52 -6.33
C ILE A 148 22.77 -5.08 -6.60
N GLY A 149 23.00 -3.78 -6.75
CA GLY A 149 24.34 -3.22 -6.95
C GLY A 149 25.30 -3.53 -5.81
N LYS A 150 24.77 -3.67 -4.57
CA LYS A 150 25.55 -4.04 -3.38
C LYS A 150 25.78 -5.55 -3.28
N THR A 151 24.78 -6.39 -3.56
CA THR A 151 24.93 -7.86 -3.58
C THR A 151 25.87 -8.33 -4.68
N ASN A 152 25.78 -7.78 -5.89
CA ASN A 152 26.69 -8.12 -7.01
C ASN A 152 28.15 -7.72 -6.74
N ARG A 153 28.39 -6.64 -5.97
CA ARG A 153 29.75 -6.28 -5.53
C ARG A 153 30.30 -7.26 -4.50
N ASN A 154 29.48 -7.71 -3.54
CA ASN A 154 29.89 -8.68 -2.54
C ASN A 154 30.16 -10.08 -3.12
N GLU A 155 29.42 -10.52 -4.14
CA GLU A 155 29.68 -11.78 -4.85
C GLU A 155 30.94 -11.72 -5.74
N LYS A 156 31.22 -10.57 -6.36
CA LYS A 156 32.50 -10.36 -7.07
C LYS A 156 33.71 -10.40 -6.13
N ILE A 157 33.57 -9.86 -4.92
CA ILE A 157 34.64 -9.91 -3.89
C ILE A 157 34.85 -11.34 -3.38
N ARG A 158 33.77 -12.11 -3.17
CA ARG A 158 33.89 -13.52 -2.76
C ARG A 158 34.50 -14.40 -3.85
N SER A 159 34.12 -14.21 -5.11
CA SER A 159 34.68 -14.99 -6.23
C SER A 159 36.13 -14.62 -6.57
N SER A 160 36.57 -13.39 -6.32
CA SER A 160 37.99 -13.01 -6.45
C SER A 160 38.85 -13.52 -5.28
N ALA A 161 38.31 -13.57 -4.06
CA ALA A 161 38.98 -14.14 -2.90
C ALA A 161 39.23 -15.65 -3.05
N PHE A 162 38.26 -16.40 -3.59
CA PHE A 162 38.41 -17.85 -3.85
C PHE A 162 39.40 -18.18 -4.98
N LYS A 163 39.58 -17.29 -5.97
CA LYS A 163 40.60 -17.48 -7.02
C LYS A 163 42.02 -17.24 -6.52
N ASN A 164 42.20 -16.37 -5.52
CA ASN A 164 43.51 -16.07 -4.94
C ASN A 164 43.93 -17.04 -3.83
N SER A 165 43.02 -17.86 -3.28
CA SER A 165 43.36 -18.92 -2.31
C SER A 165 43.73 -20.26 -2.94
N ALA A 166 43.55 -20.42 -4.25
CA ALA A 166 43.93 -21.64 -5.00
C ALA A 166 45.34 -21.58 -5.59
N ILE A 167 46.08 -20.48 -5.35
CA ILE A 167 47.47 -20.30 -5.74
C ILE A 167 48.25 -20.01 -4.45
N ASN A 168 48.51 -21.04 -3.66
CA ASN A 168 49.62 -21.14 -2.71
C ASN A 168 49.78 -22.60 -2.30
#